data_AF-A0A3R5WGV1-F1
#
_entry.id   AF-A0A3R5WGV1-F1
#
_cell.length_a   1.000
_cell.length_b   1.000
_cell.length_c   1.000
_cell.angle_alpha   90.00
_cell.angle_beta   90.00
_cell.angle_gamma   90.00
#
_symmetry.space_group_name_H-M   'P 1'
#
loop_
_entity.id
_entity.type
_entity.pdbx_description
1 polymer ?
#
loop_
_entity_poly.entity_id
_entity_poly.type
_entity_poly.pdbx_seq_one_letter_code
_entity_poly.pdbx_strand_id
1 'polypeptide(L)'
;MFVKKSCSAISLLNIQIQMCYSIADRLIRIRVHSLWGISMYLQKKETILIVDDSKFQRAIIKEMLGEHFRLEEATSGEECLMILEKSSHLIDLVLLDLVMPGIDGFEVLRRRQTMDAFKDINFCRCI
;
A
#
# COMPACT_ATOMS: atom_id res chain seq x y z
N MET A 1 2.83 16.02 -1.96
CA MET A 1 4.19 16.56 -1.79
C MET A 1 4.65 16.21 -0.38
N PHE A 2 5.48 15.17 -0.23
CA PHE A 2 6.31 14.95 0.97
C PHE A 2 7.60 14.25 0.54
N VAL A 3 8.67 14.63 1.23
CA VAL A 3 10.06 14.76 0.77
C VAL A 3 10.89 13.50 1.04
N LYS A 4 11.85 13.24 0.15
CA LYS A 4 13.01 12.33 0.27
C LYS A 4 13.45 12.03 1.72
N LYS A 5 13.62 10.75 2.08
CA LYS A 5 14.72 10.28 2.95
C LYS A 5 15.12 8.84 2.61
N SER A 6 16.42 8.63 2.45
CA SER A 6 17.09 7.36 2.17
C SER A 6 16.84 6.32 3.27
N CYS A 7 16.74 5.06 2.87
CA CYS A 7 16.50 3.89 3.72
C CYS A 7 17.63 3.69 4.76
N SER A 8 17.33 3.97 6.02
CA SER A 8 18.02 3.44 7.21
C SER A 8 16.95 3.00 8.22
N ALA A 9 17.29 2.22 9.26
CA ALA A 9 16.33 1.64 10.23
C ALA A 9 15.30 2.62 10.85
N ILE A 10 15.51 3.93 10.72
CA ILE A 10 14.57 5.01 11.09
C ILE A 10 13.35 5.11 10.13
N SER A 11 13.49 4.64 8.88
CA SER A 11 12.45 4.64 7.84
C SER A 11 11.27 3.71 8.15
N LEU A 12 11.50 2.58 8.80
CA LEU A 12 10.46 1.63 9.22
C LEU A 12 9.58 2.23 10.33
N LEU A 13 10.17 2.99 11.26
CA LEU A 13 9.44 3.73 12.28
C LEU A 13 8.60 4.88 11.66
N ASN A 14 9.10 5.50 10.59
CA ASN A 14 8.35 6.50 9.82
C ASN A 14 7.18 5.91 9.03
N ILE A 15 7.30 4.69 8.50
CA ILE A 15 6.17 3.98 7.87
C ILE A 15 5.09 3.71 8.91
N GLN A 16 5.45 3.26 10.12
CA GLN A 16 4.49 3.08 11.22
C GLN A 16 3.78 4.40 11.58
N ILE A 17 4.49 5.52 11.64
CA ILE A 17 3.91 6.84 11.94
C ILE A 17 3.03 7.36 10.78
N GLN A 18 3.47 7.23 9.52
CA GLN A 18 2.69 7.64 8.34
C GLN A 18 1.43 6.79 8.12
N MET A 19 1.47 5.50 8.44
CA MET A 19 0.27 4.66 8.43
C MET A 19 -0.71 5.05 9.52
N CYS A 20 -0.24 5.36 10.74
CA CYS A 20 -1.09 5.89 11.81
C CYS A 20 -1.81 7.19 11.39
N TYR A 21 -1.14 8.11 10.69
CA TYR A 21 -1.78 9.33 10.19
C TYR A 21 -2.77 9.09 9.03
N SER A 22 -2.48 8.15 8.12
CA SER A 22 -3.41 7.81 7.01
C SER A 22 -4.69 7.13 7.52
N ILE A 23 -4.57 6.25 8.52
CA ILE A 23 -5.70 5.59 9.18
C ILE A 23 -6.48 6.62 10.02
N ALA A 24 -5.79 7.51 10.77
CA ALA A 24 -6.43 8.59 11.51
C ALA A 24 -7.17 9.59 10.61
N ASP A 25 -6.60 9.97 9.46
CA ASP A 25 -7.24 10.86 8.47
C ASP A 25 -8.49 10.24 7.84
N ARG A 26 -8.51 8.91 7.68
CA ARG A 26 -9.68 8.18 7.16
C ARG A 26 -10.76 8.02 8.24
N LEU A 27 -10.38 7.88 9.52
CA LEU A 27 -11.28 7.87 10.67
C LEU A 27 -11.96 9.23 10.92
N ILE A 28 -11.25 10.35 10.69
CA ILE A 28 -11.82 11.70 10.86
C ILE A 28 -12.87 12.05 9.78
N ARG A 29 -12.82 11.39 8.61
CA ARG A 29 -13.70 11.70 7.47
C ARG A 29 -15.10 11.07 7.55
N ILE A 30 -15.38 10.21 8.54
CA ILE A 30 -16.66 9.50 8.65
C ILE A 30 -17.63 10.32 9.51
N ARG A 31 -18.56 11.01 8.84
CA ARG A 31 -19.77 11.56 9.45
C ARG A 31 -20.70 10.40 9.77
N VAL A 32 -20.80 10.08 11.06
CA VAL A 32 -21.45 8.90 11.65
C VAL A 32 -22.89 8.74 11.19
N HIS A 33 -23.17 7.67 10.44
CA HIS A 33 -24.53 7.12 10.32
C HIS A 33 -24.45 5.61 10.57
N SER A 34 -25.00 5.19 11.71
CA SER A 34 -25.15 3.82 12.23
C SER A 34 -23.93 3.16 12.89
N LEU A 35 -24.12 2.75 14.15
CA LEU A 35 -23.19 1.99 15.00
C LEU A 35 -22.75 0.65 14.39
N TRP A 36 -23.48 0.13 13.40
CA TRP A 36 -23.13 -1.07 12.65
C TRP A 36 -21.92 -0.87 11.72
N GLY A 37 -21.78 0.30 11.10
CA GLY A 37 -20.63 0.61 10.25
C GLY A 37 -19.32 0.60 11.03
N ILE A 38 -19.34 1.07 12.28
CA ILE A 38 -18.16 1.15 13.16
C ILE A 38 -17.68 -0.25 13.56
N SER A 39 -18.59 -1.16 13.94
CA SER A 39 -18.23 -2.53 14.33
C SER A 39 -17.62 -3.33 13.16
N MET A 40 -18.08 -3.10 11.93
CA MET A 40 -17.51 -3.73 10.74
C MET A 40 -16.19 -3.08 10.32
N TYR A 41 -16.06 -1.75 10.42
CA TYR A 41 -14.81 -1.03 10.13
C TYR A 41 -13.69 -1.41 11.11
N LEU A 42 -14.00 -1.60 12.40
CA LEU A 42 -13.02 -2.03 13.41
C LEU A 42 -12.53 -3.47 13.22
N GLN A 43 -13.22 -4.28 12.41
CA GLN A 43 -12.84 -5.67 12.14
C GLN A 43 -12.14 -5.88 10.78
N LYS A 44 -12.14 -4.88 9.89
CA LYS A 44 -11.45 -4.98 8.60
C LYS A 44 -9.96 -4.74 8.81
N LYS A 45 -9.15 -5.81 8.75
CA LYS A 45 -7.69 -5.65 8.52
C LYS A 45 -7.47 -5.04 7.14
N GLU A 46 -6.75 -3.92 7.08
CA GLU A 46 -6.35 -3.30 5.82
C GLU A 46 -5.47 -4.24 4.99
N THR A 47 -5.61 -4.15 3.67
CA THR A 47 -4.82 -4.97 2.73
C THR A 47 -3.71 -4.15 2.10
N ILE A 48 -2.48 -4.65 2.21
CA ILE A 48 -1.28 -4.05 1.63
C ILE A 48 -0.79 -4.94 0.48
N LEU A 49 -0.65 -4.36 -0.71
CA LEU A 49 0.01 -5.00 -1.85
C LEU A 49 1.51 -4.67 -1.83
N ILE A 50 2.35 -5.69 -1.67
CA ILE A 50 3.82 -5.56 -1.70
C ILE A 50 4.29 -5.87 -3.12
N VAL A 51 4.98 -4.93 -3.75
CA VAL A 51 5.47 -5.03 -5.12
C VAL A 51 6.98 -4.86 -5.12
N ASP A 52 7.71 -5.96 -5.30
CA ASP A 52 9.17 -6.01 -5.24
C ASP A 52 9.62 -7.29 -5.96
N ASP A 53 10.65 -7.25 -6.80
CA ASP A 53 11.12 -8.44 -7.53
C ASP A 53 11.93 -9.38 -6.63
N SER A 54 12.51 -8.87 -5.54
CA SER A 54 13.27 -9.63 -4.57
C SER A 54 12.37 -10.38 -3.58
N LYS A 55 12.38 -11.72 -3.70
CA LYS A 55 11.71 -12.62 -2.75
C LYS A 55 12.14 -12.39 -1.30
N PHE A 56 13.41 -12.04 -1.08
CA PHE A 56 13.95 -11.80 0.26
C PHE A 56 13.35 -10.55 0.90
N GLN A 57 13.25 -9.45 0.14
CA GLN A 57 12.64 -8.20 0.63
C GLN A 57 11.16 -8.41 0.97
N ARG A 58 10.40 -9.07 0.08
CA ARG A 58 9.00 -9.41 0.37
C ARG A 58 8.84 -10.27 1.62
N ALA A 59 9.75 -11.22 1.85
CA ALA A 59 9.71 -12.07 3.06
C ALA A 59 9.88 -11.24 4.35
N ILE A 60 10.84 -10.31 4.37
CA ILE A 60 11.05 -9.40 5.52
C ILE A 60 9.80 -8.56 5.77
N ILE A 61 9.24 -7.94 4.72
CA ILE A 61 8.05 -7.10 4.87
C ILE A 61 6.86 -7.92 5.40
N LYS A 62 6.71 -9.17 4.94
CA LYS A 62 5.69 -10.08 5.46
C LYS A 62 5.86 -10.41 6.93
N GLU A 63 7.08 -10.70 7.36
CA GLU A 63 7.37 -10.95 8.77
C GLU A 63 7.04 -9.72 9.62
N MET A 64 7.36 -8.53 9.13
CA MET A 64 7.11 -7.28 9.86
C MET A 64 5.64 -6.85 9.92
N LEU A 65 4.86 -7.10 8.86
CA LEU A 65 3.51 -6.53 8.70
C LEU A 65 2.38 -7.57 8.74
N GLY A 66 2.69 -8.86 8.58
CA GLY A 66 1.70 -9.92 8.35
C GLY A 66 0.81 -10.22 9.55
N GLU A 67 1.24 -9.92 10.77
CA GLU A 67 0.39 -10.06 11.96
C GLU A 67 -0.73 -9.01 12.01
N HIS A 68 -0.46 -7.81 11.49
CA HIS A 68 -1.34 -6.65 11.60
C HIS A 68 -2.22 -6.47 10.36
N PHE A 69 -1.71 -6.78 9.17
CA PHE A 69 -2.36 -6.49 7.88
C PHE A 69 -2.61 -7.76 7.07
N ARG A 70 -3.53 -7.66 6.10
CA ARG A 70 -3.61 -8.64 5.01
C ARG A 70 -2.58 -8.26 3.97
N LEU A 71 -1.79 -9.22 3.51
CA LEU A 71 -0.71 -8.97 2.56
C LEU A 71 -0.98 -9.70 1.25
N GLU A 72 -0.94 -8.96 0.16
CA GLU A 72 -0.89 -9.47 -1.20
C GLU A 72 0.51 -9.19 -1.76
N GLU A 73 0.98 -10.02 -2.68
CA GLU A 73 2.32 -9.89 -3.28
C GLU A 73 2.22 -9.74 -4.79
N ALA A 74 3.10 -8.91 -5.34
CA ALA A 74 3.44 -8.87 -6.75
C ALA A 74 4.97 -8.90 -6.91
N THR A 75 5.44 -9.61 -7.90
CA THR A 75 6.86 -9.82 -8.20
C THR A 75 7.37 -8.93 -9.34
N SER A 76 6.49 -8.14 -9.94
CA SER A 76 6.76 -7.27 -11.08
C SER A 76 5.73 -6.16 -11.18
N GLY A 77 6.04 -5.11 -11.95
CA GLY A 77 5.07 -4.05 -12.25
C GLY A 77 3.87 -4.55 -13.06
N GLU A 78 4.09 -5.53 -13.94
CA GLU A 78 3.04 -6.22 -14.70
C GLU A 78 2.03 -6.89 -13.77
N GLU A 79 2.52 -7.68 -12.82
CA GLU A 79 1.68 -8.38 -11.85
C GLU A 79 0.94 -7.40 -10.94
N CYS A 80 1.61 -6.34 -10.50
CA CYS A 80 1.00 -5.25 -9.74
C CYS A 80 -0.20 -4.64 -10.48
N LEU A 81 -0.01 -4.25 -11.74
CA LEU A 81 -1.08 -3.66 -12.55
C LEU A 81 -2.23 -4.66 -12.77
N MET A 82 -1.94 -5.92 -13.04
CA MET A 82 -2.96 -6.96 -13.18
C MET A 82 -3.78 -7.15 -11.90
N ILE A 83 -3.16 -7.12 -10.73
CA ILE A 83 -3.85 -7.22 -9.44
C ILE A 83 -4.73 -5.98 -9.24
N LEU A 84 -4.19 -4.78 -9.45
CA LEU A 84 -4.94 -3.53 -9.28
C LEU A 84 -6.15 -3.46 -10.24
N GLU A 85 -6.01 -3.89 -11.48
CA GLU A 85 -7.13 -3.97 -12.43
C GLU A 85 -8.25 -4.89 -11.94
N LYS A 86 -7.91 -6.03 -11.33
CA LYS A 86 -8.90 -7.03 -10.87
C LYS A 86 -9.52 -6.69 -9.52
N SER A 87 -8.72 -6.16 -8.59
CA SER A 87 -9.09 -6.09 -7.17
C SER A 87 -8.64 -4.80 -6.46
N SER A 88 -8.45 -3.71 -7.20
CA SER A 88 -8.13 -2.36 -6.65
C SER A 88 -8.95 -1.97 -5.42
N HIS A 89 -10.27 -2.21 -5.43
CA HIS A 89 -11.17 -1.89 -4.32
C HIS A 89 -10.89 -2.63 -3.00
N LEU A 90 -10.08 -3.71 -3.05
CA LEU A 90 -9.65 -4.47 -1.87
C LEU A 90 -8.31 -3.99 -1.32
N ILE A 91 -7.52 -3.22 -2.09
CA ILE A 91 -6.18 -2.78 -1.73
C ILE A 91 -6.23 -1.39 -1.09
N ASP A 92 -5.77 -1.28 0.15
CA ASP A 92 -5.76 -0.03 0.91
C ASP A 92 -4.41 0.72 0.74
N LEU A 93 -3.32 -0.01 0.48
CA LEU A 93 -1.97 0.52 0.29
C LEU A 93 -1.15 -0.35 -0.68
N VAL A 94 -0.35 0.28 -1.55
CA VAL A 94 0.68 -0.40 -2.35
C VAL A 94 2.06 0.01 -1.85
N LEU A 95 2.87 -0.96 -1.42
CA LEU A 95 4.31 -0.78 -1.17
C LEU A 95 5.05 -1.14 -2.46
N LEU A 96 5.54 -0.12 -3.17
CA LEU A 96 6.06 -0.26 -4.52
C LEU A 96 7.56 -0.01 -4.56
N ASP A 97 8.33 -1.03 -4.92
CA ASP A 97 9.69 -0.86 -5.40
C ASP A 97 9.68 -0.17 -6.77
N LEU A 98 10.67 0.69 -6.96
CA LEU A 98 10.81 1.47 -8.18
C LEU A 98 11.74 0.85 -9.19
N VAL A 99 12.67 -0.01 -8.78
CA VAL A 99 13.69 -0.55 -9.66
C VAL A 99 13.45 -2.04 -9.85
N MET A 100 12.56 -2.36 -10.78
CA MET A 100 12.25 -3.73 -11.18
C MET A 100 12.54 -3.93 -12.68
N PRO A 101 12.87 -5.15 -13.11
CA PRO A 101 12.93 -5.49 -14.54
C PRO A 101 11.54 -5.42 -15.18
N GLY A 102 11.48 -5.05 -16.47
CA GLY A 102 10.21 -4.92 -17.20
C GLY A 102 9.51 -3.60 -16.87
N ILE A 103 8.26 -3.66 -16.41
CA ILE A 103 7.55 -2.49 -15.89
C ILE A 103 8.12 -2.13 -14.52
N ASP A 104 8.81 -0.98 -14.47
CA ASP A 104 9.32 -0.40 -13.24
C ASP A 104 8.22 0.31 -12.43
N GLY A 105 8.50 0.62 -11.15
CA GLY A 105 7.51 1.28 -10.30
C GLY A 105 7.17 2.71 -10.73
N PHE A 106 8.04 3.39 -11.50
CA PHE A 106 7.70 4.70 -12.05
C PHE A 106 6.62 4.58 -13.14
N GLU A 107 6.69 3.54 -13.96
CA GLU A 107 5.70 3.25 -14.98
C GLU A 107 4.35 2.86 -14.36
N VAL A 108 4.36 2.06 -13.29
CA VAL A 108 3.14 1.79 -12.51
C VAL A 108 2.50 3.09 -12.02
N LEU A 109 3.29 4.02 -11.45
CA LEU A 109 2.80 5.30 -10.98
C LEU A 109 2.30 6.21 -12.12
N ARG A 110 2.91 6.15 -13.31
CA ARG A 110 2.42 6.87 -14.50
C ARG A 110 1.07 6.35 -14.95
N ARG A 111 0.91 5.02 -15.08
CA ARG A 111 -0.36 4.38 -15.47
C ARG A 111 -1.47 4.62 -14.46
N ARG A 112 -1.12 4.72 -13.17
CA ARG A 112 -2.08 5.14 -12.12
C ARG A 112 -2.73 6.48 -12.44
N GLN A 113 -1.98 7.45 -12.96
CA GLN A 113 -2.54 8.79 -13.25
C GLN A 113 -3.58 8.77 -14.36
N THR A 114 -3.51 7.78 -15.26
CA THR A 114 -4.45 7.63 -16.38
C THR A 114 -5.62 6.69 -16.08
N MET A 115 -5.60 5.98 -14.94
CA MET A 115 -6.60 4.99 -14.58
C MET A 115 -7.42 5.48 -13.38
N ASP A 116 -8.68 5.84 -13.63
CA ASP A 116 -9.59 6.36 -12.59
C ASP A 116 -9.79 5.40 -11.43
N ALA A 117 -9.77 4.09 -11.71
CA ALA A 117 -9.89 3.02 -10.71
C ALA A 117 -8.81 3.07 -9.62
N PHE A 118 -7.67 3.75 -9.85
CA PHE A 118 -6.51 3.75 -8.95
C PHE A 118 -6.30 5.09 -8.24
N LYS A 119 -7.20 6.07 -8.43
CA LYS A 119 -7.05 7.41 -7.85
C LYS A 119 -7.05 7.39 -6.33
N ASP A 120 -7.86 6.53 -5.72
CA ASP A 120 -8.06 6.49 -4.27
C ASP A 120 -7.09 5.56 -3.51
N ILE A 121 -6.23 4.83 -4.23
CA ILE A 121 -5.26 3.90 -3.62
C ILE A 121 -4.02 4.68 -3.17
N ASN A 122 -3.58 4.46 -1.94
CA ASN A 122 -2.32 5.04 -1.47
C ASN A 122 -1.14 4.22 -2.01
N PHE A 123 -0.12 4.91 -2.53
CA PHE A 123 1.13 4.29 -2.94
C PHE A 123 2.24 4.81 -2.04
N CYS A 124 2.94 3.90 -1.37
CA CYS A 124 4.17 4.19 -0.66
C CYS A 124 5.33 3.67 -1.51
N ARG A 125 6.31 4.55 -1.73
CA ARG A 125 7.52 4.25 -2.49
C ARG A 125 8.53 3.60 -1.55
N CYS A 126 8.88 2.35 -1.79
CA CYS A 126 10.01 1.70 -1.15
C CYS A 126 11.28 1.97 -1.99
N ILE A 127 12.42 2.16 -1.31
CA ILE A 127 13.75 2.35 -1.91
C ILE A 127 14.60 1.17 -1.49
#